data_AF-A0A7Z6WGZ6-F1
#
_entry.id   AF-A0A7Z6WGZ6-F1
#
_cell.length_a   1.000
_cell.length_b   1.000
_cell.length_c   1.000
_cell.angle_alpha   90.00
_cell.angle_beta   90.00
_cell.angle_gamma   90.00
#
_symmetry.space_group_name_H-M   'P 1'
#
loop_
_entity.id
_entity.type
_entity.pdbx_description
1 polymer ?
#
loop_
_entity_poly.entity_id
_entity_poly.type
_entity_poly.pdbx_seq_one_letter_code
_entity_poly.pdbx_strand_id
1 'polypeptide(L)'
;MKEFIKEWGIFILILSLFLLSRIFLWQFVKVDGHSMDPTLADKEQLVVLKQTKINRFDIVVANEEEGGQKKKIVKRVIGMPGDVIKYKNDTLTINNKKTEEPYLKEYTKLFKKDKLQEKYSYNPLFQDLAQSSTAFTTDSNGSS
;
A
#
# COMPACT_ATOMS: atom_id res chain seq x y z
N MET A 1 -10.30 -36.44 33.52
CA MET A 1 -9.20 -35.59 32.98
C MET A 1 -8.40 -36.26 31.87
N LYS A 2 -7.89 -37.50 32.04
CA LYS A 2 -7.07 -38.17 31.01
C LYS A 2 -7.80 -38.43 29.67
N GLU A 3 -9.05 -38.89 29.71
CA GLU A 3 -9.87 -39.11 28.50
C GLU A 3 -10.18 -37.79 27.75
N PHE A 4 -10.47 -36.71 28.49
CA PHE A 4 -10.71 -35.38 27.91
C PHE A 4 -9.49 -34.83 27.16
N ILE A 5 -8.28 -34.97 27.73
CA ILE A 5 -7.04 -34.54 27.07
C ILE A 5 -6.71 -35.43 25.86
N LYS A 6 -7.07 -36.72 25.89
CA LYS A 6 -6.84 -37.64 24.77
C LYS A 6 -7.74 -37.32 23.57
N GLU A 7 -9.00 -36.94 23.81
CA GLU A 7 -9.96 -36.59 22.75
C GLU A 7 -9.82 -35.14 22.27
N TRP A 8 -9.63 -34.18 23.19
CA TRP A 8 -9.60 -32.75 22.86
C TRP A 8 -8.19 -32.17 22.74
N GLY A 9 -7.15 -32.89 23.19
CA GLY A 9 -5.77 -32.39 23.21
C GLY A 9 -5.25 -32.05 21.82
N ILE A 10 -5.56 -32.86 20.81
CA ILE A 10 -5.17 -32.57 19.42
C ILE A 10 -5.88 -31.31 18.89
N PHE A 11 -7.16 -31.13 19.24
CA PHE A 11 -7.95 -29.96 18.84
C PHE A 11 -7.41 -28.69 19.51
N ILE A 12 -7.11 -28.75 20.81
CA ILE A 12 -6.51 -27.65 21.57
C ILE A 12 -5.12 -27.31 21.02
N LEU A 13 -4.32 -28.30 20.63
CA LEU A 13 -3.00 -28.09 20.05
C LEU A 13 -3.08 -27.39 18.69
N ILE A 14 -3.98 -27.83 17.81
CA ILE A 14 -4.20 -27.19 16.50
C ILE A 14 -4.72 -25.77 16.67
N LEU A 15 -5.70 -25.57 17.56
CA LEU A 15 -6.26 -24.25 17.85
C LEU A 15 -5.20 -23.30 18.40
N SER A 16 -4.38 -23.78 19.35
CA SER A 16 -3.26 -23.02 19.91
C SER A 16 -2.24 -22.65 18.83
N LEU A 17 -1.85 -23.61 17.98
CA LEU A 17 -0.91 -23.36 16.89
C LEU A 17 -1.46 -22.33 15.90
N PHE A 18 -2.76 -22.40 15.59
CA PHE A 18 -3.43 -21.42 14.74
C PHE A 18 -3.42 -20.01 15.37
N LEU A 19 -3.78 -19.90 16.65
CA LEU A 19 -3.73 -18.63 17.41
C LEU A 19 -2.32 -18.04 17.43
N LEU A 20 -1.30 -18.86 17.69
CA LEU A 20 0.09 -18.42 17.65
C LEU A 20 0.48 -17.95 16.25
N SER A 21 0.12 -18.72 15.20
CA SER A 21 0.39 -18.32 13.82
C SER A 21 -0.19 -16.94 13.50
N ARG A 22 -1.43 -16.67 13.95
CA ARG A 22 -2.14 -15.40 13.74
C ARG A 22 -1.55 -14.23 14.53
N ILE A 23 -0.88 -14.50 15.65
CA ILE A 23 -0.21 -13.46 16.43
C ILE A 23 1.13 -13.08 15.78
N PHE A 24 1.90 -14.08 15.31
CA PHE A 24 3.28 -13.89 14.89
C PHE A 24 3.48 -13.73 13.37
N LEU A 25 2.76 -14.48 12.53
CA LEU A 25 3.08 -14.56 11.10
C LEU A 25 2.27 -13.57 10.25
N TRP A 26 0.98 -13.37 10.56
CA TRP A 26 0.06 -12.65 9.68
C TRP A 26 -0.95 -11.78 10.43
N GLN A 27 -1.44 -10.73 9.79
CA GLN A 27 -2.51 -9.89 10.31
C GLN A 27 -3.46 -9.42 9.21
N PHE A 28 -4.74 -9.27 9.55
CA PHE A 28 -5.69 -8.58 8.68
C PHE A 28 -5.58 -7.07 8.89
N VAL A 29 -5.46 -6.32 7.80
CA VAL A 29 -5.46 -4.86 7.78
C VAL A 29 -6.53 -4.40 6.80
N LYS A 30 -7.29 -3.38 7.17
CA LYS A 30 -8.27 -2.76 6.29
C LYS A 30 -7.65 -1.52 5.66
N VAL A 31 -7.76 -1.39 4.35
CA VAL A 31 -7.37 -0.19 3.62
C VAL A 31 -8.35 0.91 3.98
N ASP A 32 -7.82 2.08 4.35
CA ASP A 32 -8.61 3.25 4.67
C ASP A 32 -8.20 4.42 3.77
N GLY A 33 -9.08 4.75 2.82
CA GLY A 33 -8.87 5.79 1.82
C GLY A 33 -8.50 5.27 0.44
N HIS A 34 -8.30 6.20 -0.49
CA HIS A 34 -8.18 5.95 -1.93
C HIS A 34 -6.74 6.09 -2.48
N SER A 35 -5.75 6.25 -1.60
CA SER A 35 -4.36 6.52 -2.02
C SER A 35 -3.70 5.41 -2.84
N MET A 36 -4.25 4.20 -2.79
CA MET A 36 -3.74 3.04 -3.52
C MET A 36 -4.67 2.63 -4.66
N ASP A 37 -5.72 3.41 -4.96
CA ASP A 37 -6.61 3.11 -6.09
C ASP A 37 -5.82 3.12 -7.42
N PRO A 38 -6.23 2.31 -8.42
CA PRO A 38 -7.13 1.16 -8.33
C PRO A 38 -6.43 -0.10 -7.82
N THR A 39 -5.15 -0.03 -7.44
CA THR A 39 -4.38 -1.21 -7.00
C THR A 39 -5.02 -1.86 -5.77
N LEU A 40 -5.48 -1.04 -4.82
CA LEU A 40 -6.18 -1.46 -3.61
C LEU A 40 -7.33 -0.49 -3.34
N ALA A 41 -8.55 -1.01 -3.26
CA ALA A 41 -9.74 -0.20 -3.07
C ALA A 41 -9.95 0.19 -1.60
N ASP A 42 -10.64 1.31 -1.35
CA ASP A 42 -11.10 1.65 0.00
C ASP A 42 -11.91 0.49 0.60
N LYS A 43 -11.70 0.24 1.89
CA LYS A 43 -12.29 -0.85 2.69
C LYS A 43 -11.86 -2.28 2.30
N GLU A 44 -10.97 -2.44 1.34
CA GLU A 44 -10.39 -3.75 1.02
C GLU A 44 -9.64 -4.33 2.23
N GLN A 45 -9.73 -5.64 2.43
CA GLN A 45 -9.08 -6.35 3.52
C GLN A 45 -7.86 -7.11 3.02
N LEU A 46 -6.71 -6.84 3.62
CA LEU A 46 -5.43 -7.41 3.25
C LEU A 46 -4.91 -8.33 4.34
N VAL A 47 -4.33 -9.45 3.91
CA VAL A 47 -3.50 -10.29 4.77
C VAL A 47 -2.05 -9.85 4.63
N VAL A 48 -1.49 -9.36 5.73
CA VAL A 48 -0.13 -8.82 5.78
C VAL A 48 0.76 -9.78 6.54
N LEU A 49 1.87 -10.19 5.93
CA LEU A 49 2.91 -11.01 6.57
C LEU A 49 3.87 -10.11 7.37
N LYS A 50 4.18 -10.49 8.61
CA LYS A 50 5.00 -9.67 9.52
C LYS A 50 6.51 -9.90 9.40
N GLN A 51 6.94 -11.10 8.99
CA GLN A 51 8.33 -11.55 9.08
C GLN A 51 9.00 -11.74 7.71
N THR A 52 8.60 -10.97 6.70
CA THR A 52 9.18 -11.05 5.36
C THR A 52 10.19 -9.92 5.14
N LYS A 53 11.24 -10.21 4.35
CA LYS A 53 12.15 -9.16 3.88
C LYS A 53 11.37 -8.21 2.96
N ILE A 54 11.56 -6.91 3.16
CA ILE A 54 10.96 -5.86 2.34
C ILE A 54 11.89 -5.59 1.15
N ASN A 55 11.32 -5.63 -0.05
CA ASN A 55 12.01 -5.31 -1.29
C ASN A 55 11.37 -4.09 -1.97
N ARG A 56 12.07 -3.57 -2.99
CA ARG A 56 11.51 -2.53 -3.85
C ARG A 56 10.20 -3.01 -4.48
N PHE A 57 9.26 -2.09 -4.57
CA PHE A 57 7.91 -2.25 -5.11
C PHE A 57 6.96 -3.13 -4.29
N ASP A 58 7.39 -3.63 -3.12
CA ASP A 58 6.49 -4.28 -2.18
C ASP A 58 5.46 -3.28 -1.63
N ILE A 59 4.23 -3.75 -1.42
CA ILE A 59 3.20 -2.99 -0.71
C ILE A 59 3.33 -3.32 0.77
N VAL A 60 3.52 -2.29 1.58
CA VAL A 60 3.78 -2.42 3.01
C VAL A 60 2.75 -1.64 3.82
N VAL A 61 2.55 -2.09 5.06
CA VAL A 61 1.78 -1.33 6.05
C VAL A 61 2.76 -0.60 6.95
N ALA A 62 2.69 0.73 6.93
CA ALA A 62 3.48 1.60 7.79
C ALA A 62 2.60 2.24 8.86
N ASN A 63 3.22 2.66 9.97
CA ASN A 63 2.54 3.48 10.97
C ASN A 63 2.87 4.94 10.67
N GLU A 64 1.84 5.78 10.60
CA GLU A 64 1.93 7.22 10.43
C GLU A 64 1.33 7.89 11.67
N GLU A 65 1.95 8.99 12.12
CA GLU A 65 1.45 9.80 13.22
C GLU A 65 0.78 11.04 12.64
N GLU A 66 -0.55 11.13 12.76
CA GLU A 66 -1.34 12.26 12.27
C GLU A 66 -2.13 12.84 13.45
N GLY A 67 -1.90 14.12 13.78
CA GLY A 67 -2.59 14.79 14.89
C GLY A 67 -2.40 14.12 16.26
N GLY A 68 -1.28 13.45 16.50
CA GLY A 68 -1.00 12.72 17.73
C GLY A 68 -1.62 11.31 17.80
N GLN A 69 -2.29 10.86 16.75
CA GLN A 69 -2.84 9.51 16.66
C GLN A 69 -2.00 8.65 15.71
N LYS A 70 -1.73 7.40 16.13
CA LYS A 70 -1.06 6.41 15.29
C LYS A 70 -2.07 5.74 14.35
N LYS A 71 -1.93 5.99 13.05
CA LYS A 71 -2.72 5.35 11.99
C LYS A 71 -1.85 4.36 11.21
N LYS A 72 -2.46 3.28 10.72
CA LYS A 72 -1.82 2.38 9.74
C LYS A 72 -2.14 2.86 8.34
N ILE A 73 -1.12 3.00 7.50
CA ILE A 73 -1.24 3.35 6.09
C ILE A 73 -0.67 2.24 5.22
N VAL A 74 -1.22 2.11 4.00
CA VAL A 74 -0.74 1.16 2.99
C VAL A 74 -0.07 1.95 1.88
N LYS A 75 1.20 1.64 1.59
CA LYS A 75 2.00 2.33 0.57
C LYS A 75 2.90 1.33 -0.16
N ARG A 76 3.38 1.71 -1.34
CA ARG A 76 4.38 0.96 -2.11
C ARG A 76 5.78 1.48 -1.83
N VAL A 77 6.73 0.57 -1.59
CA VAL A 77 8.15 0.92 -1.39
C VAL A 77 8.78 1.27 -2.74
N ILE A 78 9.24 2.50 -2.92
CA ILE A 78 9.91 2.92 -4.18
C ILE A 78 11.44 2.85 -4.05
N GLY A 79 11.98 3.32 -2.92
CA GLY A 79 13.41 3.30 -2.63
C GLY A 79 13.75 2.55 -1.35
N MET A 80 14.94 1.95 -1.33
CA MET A 80 15.54 1.30 -0.17
C MET A 80 16.67 2.17 0.41
N PRO A 81 17.11 1.94 1.66
CA PRO A 81 18.26 2.65 2.22
C PRO A 81 19.47 2.59 1.27
N GLY A 82 20.05 3.77 0.97
CA GLY A 82 21.16 3.93 0.03
C GLY A 82 20.76 4.24 -1.42
N ASP A 83 19.46 4.21 -1.74
CA ASP A 83 19.00 4.56 -3.10
C ASP A 83 18.95 6.06 -3.35
N VAL A 84 19.33 6.45 -4.56
CA VAL A 84 19.09 7.79 -5.12
C VAL A 84 17.89 7.71 -6.05
N ILE A 85 16.77 8.30 -5.61
CA ILE A 85 15.51 8.34 -6.35
C ILE A 85 15.36 9.68 -7.06
N LYS A 86 15.02 9.64 -8.35
CA LYS A 86 14.65 10.82 -9.14
C LYS A 86 13.39 10.51 -9.94
N TYR A 87 12.41 11.39 -9.85
CA TYR A 87 11.30 11.46 -10.79
C TYR A 87 11.51 12.64 -11.71
N LYS A 88 11.28 12.42 -13.00
CA LYS A 88 11.21 13.49 -13.99
C LYS A 88 10.24 13.10 -15.10
N ASN A 89 9.20 13.90 -15.34
CA ASN A 89 8.20 13.69 -16.39
C ASN A 89 7.64 12.25 -16.39
N ASP A 90 7.03 11.82 -15.28
CA ASP A 90 6.48 10.47 -15.08
C ASP A 90 7.50 9.32 -15.27
N THR A 91 8.80 9.62 -15.22
CA THR A 91 9.87 8.62 -15.31
C THR A 91 10.62 8.49 -14.00
N LEU A 92 10.47 7.33 -13.36
CA LEU A 92 11.26 6.92 -12.21
C LEU A 92 12.68 6.51 -12.62
N THR A 93 13.66 7.04 -11.91
CA THR A 93 15.06 6.65 -11.97
C THR A 93 15.55 6.28 -10.58
N ILE A 94 16.08 5.07 -10.41
CA ILE A 94 16.67 4.57 -9.17
C ILE A 94 18.16 4.34 -9.44
N ASN A 95 19.04 4.99 -8.68
CA ASN A 95 20.49 4.87 -8.83
C ASN A 95 20.96 5.15 -10.27
N ASN A 96 20.41 6.21 -10.88
CA ASN A 96 20.64 6.62 -12.27
C ASN A 96 20.19 5.60 -13.35
N LYS A 97 19.45 4.56 -12.97
CA LYS A 97 18.83 3.62 -13.90
C LYS A 97 17.33 3.89 -14.01
N LYS A 98 16.86 4.14 -15.23
CA LYS A 98 15.43 4.22 -15.53
C LYS A 98 14.75 2.92 -15.11
N THR A 99 13.68 3.04 -14.34
CA THR A 99 12.92 1.90 -13.81
C THR A 99 11.48 1.98 -14.27
N GLU A 100 10.96 0.86 -14.75
CA GLU A 100 9.56 0.78 -15.18
C GLU A 100 8.64 0.61 -13.99
N GLU A 101 7.44 1.20 -14.10
CA GLU A 101 6.40 1.10 -13.09
C GLU A 101 5.12 0.48 -13.69
N PRO A 102 5.09 -0.84 -13.94
CA PRO A 102 3.93 -1.49 -14.56
C PRO A 102 2.63 -1.27 -13.78
N TYR A 103 2.72 -1.12 -12.45
CA TYR A 103 1.58 -0.86 -11.58
C TYR A 103 0.93 0.51 -11.80
N LEU A 104 1.60 1.46 -12.45
CA LEU A 104 1.01 2.76 -12.80
C LEU A 104 0.32 2.75 -14.16
N LYS A 105 0.49 1.71 -15.00
CA LYS A 105 -0.03 1.70 -16.39
C LYS A 105 -1.53 1.96 -16.45
N GLU A 106 -2.31 1.34 -15.57
CA GLU A 106 -3.75 1.56 -15.49
C GLU A 106 -4.07 2.98 -15.01
N TYR A 107 -3.37 3.45 -13.97
CA TYR A 107 -3.54 4.80 -13.43
C TYR A 107 -3.26 5.88 -14.47
N THR A 108 -2.13 5.77 -15.19
CA THR A 108 -1.74 6.70 -16.26
C THR A 108 -2.73 6.65 -17.43
N LYS A 109 -3.31 5.48 -17.73
CA LYS A 109 -4.35 5.36 -18.77
C LYS A 109 -5.62 6.11 -18.37
N LEU A 110 -6.06 5.97 -17.12
CA LEU A 110 -7.21 6.71 -16.59
C LEU A 110 -6.91 8.21 -16.55
N PHE A 111 -5.74 8.62 -16.06
CA PHE A 111 -5.32 10.02 -16.06
C PHE A 111 -5.33 10.65 -17.46
N LYS A 112 -4.89 9.92 -18.49
CA LYS A 112 -4.96 10.40 -19.88
C LYS A 112 -6.39 10.51 -20.43
N LYS A 113 -7.34 9.75 -19.88
CA LYS A 113 -8.74 9.74 -20.34
C LYS A 113 -9.51 10.95 -19.79
N ASP A 114 -9.44 11.17 -18.48
CA ASP A 114 -10.28 12.16 -17.79
C ASP A 114 -9.55 12.88 -16.66
N LYS A 115 -8.21 12.79 -16.58
CA LYS A 115 -7.41 13.29 -15.45
C LYS A 115 -7.90 12.75 -14.09
N LEU A 116 -8.47 11.53 -14.06
CA LEU A 116 -8.99 10.88 -12.85
C LEU A 116 -10.15 11.65 -12.18
N GLN A 117 -10.86 12.48 -12.93
CA GLN A 117 -12.01 13.23 -12.41
C GLN A 117 -13.07 12.31 -11.80
N GLU A 118 -13.37 11.18 -12.46
CA GLU A 118 -14.28 10.17 -11.94
C GLU A 118 -13.74 9.52 -10.65
N LYS A 119 -12.44 9.21 -10.61
CA LYS A 119 -11.82 8.58 -9.44
C LYS A 119 -11.75 9.50 -8.23
N TYR A 120 -11.55 10.79 -8.44
CA TYR A 120 -11.46 11.79 -7.37
C TYR A 120 -12.81 12.46 -7.04
N SER A 121 -13.94 11.92 -7.49
CA SER A 121 -15.27 12.48 -7.23
C SER A 121 -15.62 12.64 -5.73
N TYR A 122 -14.88 11.95 -4.85
CA TYR A 122 -15.03 12.06 -3.40
C TYR A 122 -14.29 13.26 -2.77
N ASN A 123 -13.41 13.96 -3.52
CA ASN A 123 -12.64 15.10 -3.00
C ASN A 123 -12.37 16.17 -4.09
N PRO A 124 -13.05 17.33 -4.02
CA PRO A 124 -12.86 18.42 -4.99
C PRO A 124 -11.41 18.91 -5.11
N LEU A 125 -10.66 18.95 -4.00
CA LEU A 125 -9.25 19.37 -4.02
C LEU A 125 -8.41 18.46 -4.91
N PHE A 126 -8.65 17.14 -4.88
CA PHE A 126 -7.91 16.21 -5.74
C PHE A 126 -8.29 16.35 -7.22
N GLN A 127 -9.54 16.68 -7.51
CA GLN A 127 -9.97 17.00 -8.88
C GLN A 127 -9.27 18.26 -9.41
N ASP A 128 -9.18 19.32 -8.59
CA ASP A 128 -8.51 20.58 -8.96
C ASP A 128 -7.00 20.39 -9.16
N LEU A 129 -6.36 19.62 -8.27
CA LEU A 129 -4.94 19.27 -8.39
C LEU A 129 -4.67 18.45 -9.66
N ALA A 130 -5.50 17.45 -9.94
CA ALA A 130 -5.34 16.65 -11.15
C ALA A 130 -5.56 17.48 -12.42
N GLN A 131 -6.54 18.40 -12.41
CA GLN A 131 -6.82 19.29 -13.53
C GLN A 131 -5.66 20.25 -13.85
N SER A 132 -5.03 20.81 -12.81
CA SER A 132 -3.89 21.72 -12.94
C SER A 132 -2.54 21.03 -13.22
N SER A 133 -2.43 19.73 -12.92
CA SER A 133 -1.21 18.97 -13.15
C SER A 133 -0.93 18.73 -14.64
N THR A 134 0.34 18.89 -15.02
CA THR A 134 0.84 18.63 -16.39
C THR A 134 1.27 17.18 -16.58
N ALA A 135 1.70 16.52 -15.51
CA ALA A 135 2.09 15.11 -15.46
C ALA A 135 1.39 14.42 -14.28
N PHE A 136 1.45 13.08 -14.23
CA PHE A 136 0.90 12.36 -13.09
C PHE A 136 1.76 12.56 -11.82
N THR A 137 3.08 12.65 -11.99
CA THR A 137 4.05 12.81 -10.89
C THR A 137 4.43 14.28 -10.65
N THR A 138 3.55 15.22 -10.97
CA THR A 138 3.75 16.64 -10.65
C THR A 138 3.76 16.82 -9.13
N ASP A 139 4.78 17.50 -8.60
CA ASP A 139 4.88 17.80 -7.18
C ASP A 139 3.93 18.93 -6.73
N SER A 140 3.89 19.22 -5.44
CA SER A 140 3.06 20.30 -4.88
C SER A 140 3.40 21.70 -5.40
N ASN A 141 4.57 21.87 -6.02
CA ASN A 141 5.06 23.12 -6.57
C ASN A 141 4.81 23.21 -8.08
N GLY A 142 4.14 22.23 -8.69
CA GLY A 142 3.88 22.20 -10.13
C GLY A 142 5.07 21.74 -10.98
N SER A 143 6.16 21.29 -10.35
CA SER A 143 7.34 20.77 -11.06
C SER A 143 7.17 19.27 -11.33
N SER A 144 7.60 18.84 -12.52
CA SER A 144 7.51 17.43 -12.96
C SER A 144 8.88 16.85 -13.28
#